data_AF-A0A1S2MFX9-F1
#
_entry.id   AF-A0A1S2MFX9-F1
#
_cell.length_a   1.000
_cell.length_b   1.000
_cell.length_c   1.000
_cell.angle_alpha   90.00
_cell.angle_beta   90.00
_cell.angle_gamma   90.00
#
_symmetry.space_group_name_H-M   'P 1'
#
loop_
_entity.id
_entity.type
_entity.pdbx_description
1 polymer ?
#
loop_
_entity_poly.entity_id
_entity_poly.type
_entity_poly.pdbx_seq_one_letter_code
_entity_poly.pdbx_strand_id
1 'polypeptide(L)'
;MQENSFEFATAKQYKLAISVKERIICDIENMKDINEFNQLANTNFDKEELLYFFKVKNDFKYFINQNNISTNSIIVSAMMKLKRN
;
A
#
# COMPACT_ATOMS: atom_id res chain seq x y z
N MET A 1 27.22 3.36 26.02
CA MET A 1 26.81 3.64 24.63
C MET A 1 25.30 3.66 24.60
N GLN A 2 24.70 4.78 24.19
CA GLN A 2 23.26 4.81 23.90
C GLN A 2 23.06 4.03 22.60
N GLU A 3 22.46 2.85 22.69
CA GLU A 3 22.00 2.12 21.52
C GLU A 3 20.92 2.97 20.84
N ASN A 4 21.22 3.46 19.63
CA ASN A 4 20.27 4.19 18.82
C ASN A 4 19.08 3.28 18.49
N SER A 5 18.02 3.36 19.30
CA SER A 5 16.76 2.65 19.11
C SER A 5 16.09 2.92 17.76
N PHE A 6 16.55 3.93 17.02
CA PHE A 6 16.13 4.23 15.65
C PHE A 6 16.68 3.24 14.60
N GLU A 7 17.89 2.69 14.72
CA GLU A 7 18.46 1.78 13.70
C GLU A 7 17.78 0.40 13.68
N PHE A 8 17.24 -0.04 14.81
CA PHE A 8 16.46 -1.29 14.88
C PHE A 8 14.97 -1.07 14.56
N ALA A 9 14.43 0.11 14.87
CA ALA A 9 13.08 0.50 14.45
C ALA A 9 12.97 0.51 12.91
N THR A 10 13.97 1.02 12.20
CA THR A 10 13.94 1.14 10.73
C THR A 10 13.93 -0.19 10.01
N ALA A 11 14.76 -1.17 10.39
CA ALA A 11 14.81 -2.45 9.68
C ALA A 11 13.55 -3.31 9.86
N LYS A 12 12.99 -3.35 11.08
CA LYS A 12 11.76 -4.10 11.36
C LYS A 12 10.55 -3.45 10.70
N GLN A 13 10.46 -2.13 10.76
CA GLN A 13 9.42 -1.36 10.08
C GLN A 13 9.54 -1.47 8.56
N TYR A 14 10.76 -1.51 8.02
CA TYR A 14 10.99 -1.70 6.60
C TYR A 14 10.57 -3.10 6.14
N LYS A 15 10.95 -4.16 6.86
CA LYS A 15 10.50 -5.53 6.58
C LYS A 15 8.98 -5.65 6.66
N LEU A 16 8.37 -5.01 7.65
CA LEU A 16 6.92 -4.96 7.78
C LEU A 16 6.27 -4.26 6.57
N ALA A 17 6.80 -3.11 6.15
CA ALA A 17 6.28 -2.38 4.99
C ALA A 17 6.38 -3.19 3.70
N ILE A 18 7.48 -3.94 3.50
CA ILE A 18 7.63 -4.87 2.38
C ILE A 18 6.59 -5.99 2.45
N SER A 19 6.45 -6.64 3.60
CA SER A 19 5.48 -7.74 3.76
C SER A 19 4.04 -7.27 3.51
N VAL A 20 3.68 -6.08 3.99
CA VAL A 20 2.37 -5.46 3.73
C VAL A 20 2.20 -5.14 2.25
N LYS A 21 3.24 -4.59 1.59
CA LYS A 21 3.24 -4.34 0.13
C LYS A 21 2.97 -5.63 -0.66
N GLU A 22 3.69 -6.70 -0.35
CA GLU A 22 3.54 -7.99 -1.03
C GLU A 22 2.14 -8.57 -0.84
N ARG A 23 1.58 -8.46 0.38
CA ARG A 23 0.19 -8.86 0.65
C ARG A 23 -0.80 -8.06 -0.20
N ILE A 24 -0.67 -6.73 -0.24
CA ILE A 24 -1.56 -5.87 -1.04
C ILE A 24 -1.48 -6.21 -2.52
N ILE A 25 -0.27 -6.43 -3.06
CA ILE A 25 -0.08 -6.84 -4.45
C ILE A 25 -0.79 -8.17 -4.71
N CYS A 26 -0.60 -9.16 -3.84
CA CYS A 26 -1.26 -10.46 -3.95
C CYS A 26 -2.80 -10.32 -3.90
N ASP A 27 -3.32 -9.51 -2.97
CA ASP A 27 -4.76 -9.26 -2.85
C ASP A 27 -5.32 -8.61 -4.13
N ILE A 28 -4.61 -7.65 -4.73
CA ILE A 28 -5.00 -7.01 -5.99
C ILE A 28 -4.91 -8.01 -7.17
N GLU A 29 -3.85 -8.81 -7.25
CA GLU A 29 -3.67 -9.82 -8.31
C GLU A 29 -4.82 -10.84 -8.29
N ASN A 30 -5.28 -11.24 -7.10
CA ASN A 30 -6.40 -12.18 -6.92
C ASN A 30 -7.78 -11.51 -6.92
N MET A 31 -7.85 -10.18 -7.01
CA MET A 31 -9.11 -9.44 -7.06
C MET A 31 -9.84 -9.70 -8.39
N LYS A 32 -11.12 -10.07 -8.27
CA LYS A 32 -12.00 -10.35 -9.43
C LYS A 32 -12.44 -9.08 -10.16
N ASP A 33 -12.76 -8.03 -9.41
CA ASP A 33 -13.21 -6.75 -9.93
C ASP A 33 -12.75 -5.61 -9.02
N ILE A 34 -12.26 -4.54 -9.64
CA ILE A 34 -11.78 -3.32 -8.98
C ILE A 34 -12.86 -2.23 -8.90
N ASN A 35 -14.01 -2.44 -9.55
CA ASN A 35 -15.09 -1.45 -9.67
C ASN A 35 -15.59 -0.91 -8.33
N GLU A 36 -15.71 -1.76 -7.31
CA GLU A 36 -16.11 -1.33 -5.97
C GLU A 36 -15.15 -0.27 -5.40
N PHE A 37 -13.85 -0.48 -5.58
CA PHE A 37 -12.83 0.48 -5.15
C PHE A 37 -12.85 1.76 -5.96
N ASN A 38 -13.05 1.65 -7.28
CA ASN A 38 -13.21 2.79 -8.16
C ASN A 38 -14.43 3.65 -7.80
N GLN A 39 -15.55 3.02 -7.43
CA GLN A 39 -16.73 3.73 -6.96
C GLN A 39 -16.46 4.46 -5.64
N LEU A 40 -15.82 3.80 -4.67
CA LEU A 40 -15.48 4.40 -3.38
C LEU A 40 -14.47 5.55 -3.52
N ALA A 41 -13.46 5.40 -4.37
CA ALA A 41 -12.45 6.42 -4.62
C ALA A 41 -12.90 7.51 -5.60
N ASN A 42 -14.05 7.32 -6.28
CA ASN A 42 -14.51 8.12 -7.40
C ASN A 42 -13.43 8.24 -8.50
N THR A 43 -12.94 7.09 -8.97
CA THR A 43 -11.88 6.92 -9.98
C THR A 43 -12.32 5.91 -11.06
N ASN A 44 -11.49 5.75 -12.10
CA ASN A 44 -11.68 4.78 -13.17
C ASN A 44 -10.38 4.02 -13.48
N PHE A 45 -9.51 3.83 -12.49
CA PHE A 45 -8.24 3.15 -12.68
C PHE A 45 -8.45 1.69 -13.06
N ASP A 46 -7.64 1.20 -13.98
CA ASP A 46 -7.58 -0.22 -14.23
C ASP A 46 -6.73 -0.93 -13.15
N LYS A 47 -6.89 -2.25 -13.10
CA LYS A 47 -6.16 -3.09 -12.14
C LYS A 47 -4.65 -3.08 -12.38
N GLU A 48 -4.21 -2.90 -13.61
CA GLU A 48 -2.80 -2.92 -14.00
C GLU A 48 -2.08 -1.65 -13.55
N GLU A 49 -2.71 -0.48 -13.68
CA GLU A 49 -2.29 0.82 -13.17
C GLU A 49 -2.10 0.77 -11.65
N LEU A 50 -3.07 0.18 -10.94
CA LEU A 50 -2.98 0.03 -9.49
C LEU A 50 -1.82 -0.90 -9.09
N LEU A 51 -1.67 -2.04 -9.79
CA LEU A 51 -0.55 -2.96 -9.57
C LEU A 51 0.79 -2.29 -9.84
N TYR A 52 0.90 -1.56 -10.95
CA TYR A 52 2.10 -0.83 -11.32
C TYR A 52 2.47 0.19 -10.25
N PHE A 53 1.50 0.94 -9.72
CA PHE A 53 1.73 1.88 -8.64
C PHE A 53 2.36 1.20 -7.41
N PHE A 54 1.78 0.09 -6.92
CA PHE A 54 2.34 -0.60 -5.76
C PHE A 54 3.69 -1.29 -6.07
N LYS A 55 3.90 -1.79 -7.28
CA LYS A 55 5.18 -2.41 -7.67
C LYS A 55 6.30 -1.37 -7.75
N VAL A 56 6.06 -0.24 -8.42
CA VAL A 56 7.09 0.75 -8.78
C VAL A 56 7.24 1.89 -7.77
N LYS A 57 6.16 2.47 -7.25
CA LYS A 57 6.29 3.56 -6.29
C LYS A 57 6.61 2.99 -4.91
N ASN A 58 7.88 3.09 -4.51
CA ASN A 58 8.34 2.76 -3.15
C ASN A 58 7.83 3.73 -2.05
N ASP A 59 6.67 4.35 -2.24
CA ASP A 59 6.08 5.35 -1.34
C ASP A 59 5.27 4.69 -0.22
N PHE A 60 5.91 3.71 0.45
CA PHE A 60 5.30 2.85 1.48
C PHE A 60 5.46 3.39 2.90
N LYS A 61 5.95 4.62 3.08
CA LYS A 61 6.09 5.26 4.39
C LYS A 61 4.77 5.28 5.18
N TYR A 62 3.63 5.26 4.49
CA TYR A 62 2.31 5.23 5.10
C TYR A 62 1.96 3.91 5.82
N PHE A 63 2.60 2.79 5.49
CA PHE A 63 2.25 1.46 6.01
C PHE A 63 3.02 1.06 7.27
N ILE A 64 4.05 1.83 7.63
CA ILE A 64 4.98 1.51 8.72
C ILE A 64 4.33 1.61 10.11
N ASN A 65 3.30 2.45 10.27
CA ASN A 65 2.75 2.73 11.60
C ASN A 65 1.57 1.85 12.02
N GLN A 66 1.09 0.93 11.17
CA GLN A 66 -0.16 0.22 11.47
C GLN A 66 -0.11 -1.23 10.97
N ASN A 67 0.18 -2.17 11.89
CA ASN A 67 0.20 -3.62 11.62
C ASN A 67 -1.14 -4.20 11.15
N ASN A 68 -2.26 -3.48 11.33
CA ASN A 68 -3.60 -4.01 11.18
C ASN A 68 -4.45 -3.25 10.15
N ILE A 69 -3.82 -2.64 9.14
CA ILE A 69 -4.56 -1.94 8.09
C ILE A 69 -5.25 -2.95 7.16
N SER A 70 -6.54 -2.68 6.90
CA SER A 70 -7.34 -3.30 5.84
C SER A 70 -6.76 -2.97 4.45
N THR A 71 -6.45 -4.00 3.66
CA THR A 71 -5.99 -3.85 2.28
C THR A 71 -6.93 -2.96 1.46
N ASN A 72 -8.24 -3.08 1.68
CA ASN A 72 -9.27 -2.29 0.98
C ASN A 72 -9.10 -0.79 1.21
N SER A 73 -8.88 -0.37 2.47
CA SER A 73 -8.68 1.04 2.82
C SER A 73 -7.41 1.62 2.20
N ILE A 74 -6.37 0.80 2.05
CA ILE A 74 -5.11 1.18 1.37
C ILE A 74 -5.36 1.42 -0.11
N ILE A 75 -6.07 0.50 -0.76
CA ILE A 75 -6.35 0.58 -2.19
C ILE A 75 -7.14 1.87 -2.50
N VAL A 76 -8.22 2.13 -1.76
CA VAL A 76 -9.00 3.38 -1.92
C VAL A 76 -8.13 4.62 -1.71
N SER A 77 -7.31 4.64 -0.66
CA SER A 77 -6.42 5.77 -0.36
C SER A 77 -5.37 5.99 -1.45
N ALA A 78 -4.81 4.92 -1.99
CA ALA A 78 -3.84 4.95 -3.09
C ALA A 78 -4.49 5.51 -4.37
N MET A 79 -5.69 5.04 -4.72
CA MET A 79 -6.46 5.54 -5.86
C MET A 79 -6.78 7.03 -5.73
N MET A 80 -7.25 7.47 -4.56
CA MET A 80 -7.51 8.89 -4.31
C MET A 80 -6.25 9.75 -4.45
N LYS A 81 -5.09 9.25 -4.04
CA LYS A 81 -3.80 9.94 -4.20
C LYS A 81 -3.35 9.97 -5.66
N LEU A 82 -3.53 8.88 -6.41
CA LEU A 82 -3.24 8.83 -7.84
C LEU A 82 -4.08 9.83 -8.62
N LYS A 83 -5.39 9.92 -8.35
CA LYS A 83 -6.29 10.90 -8.98
C LYS A 83 -5.87 12.36 -8.80
N ARG A 84 -5.22 12.68 -7.68
CA ARG A 84 -4.80 14.05 -7.34
C ARG A 84 -3.50 14.48 -8.04
N ASN A 85 -2.72 13.55 -8.59
CA ASN A 85 -1.52 13.84 -9.35
C ASN A 85 -1.84 13.83 -10.84
#